data_AF-A0A1G9UL40-F1
#
_entry.id   AF-A0A1G9UL40-F1
#
_cell.length_a   1.000
_cell.length_b   1.000
_cell.length_c   1.000
_cell.angle_alpha   90.00
_cell.angle_beta   90.00
_cell.angle_gamma   90.00
#
_symmetry.space_group_name_H-M   'P 1'
#
loop_
_entity.id
_entity.type
_entity.pdbx_description
1 polymer ?
#
loop_
_entity_poly.entity_id
_entity_poly.type
_entity_poly.pdbx_seq_one_letter_code
_entity_poly.pdbx_strand_id
1 'polypeptide(L)'
;MILTFGGKQIGQVDTNFFQHIKPLLNYWGLQWNENYHEIEPALSGQCYMVSGLEQSDLESVKKILKHTDVTIEEKPSRLNTTASISVSFVADQPVPIIVQTENSKLLYITPAENSENAVQNIIHKSILCKRKSNHYSFSFRWREKEYIPEWISYLILQIGLSKTFSSLASISFGEFQTGVNHILRSINPLLADLQCERETKKMKKEKTEPELRVPDTFITPHQLIPVRSSPATVSRNKNLHNGPAINPFKKVQTTESTINPFKQKQGKTSTAINPFQPNTYTTRGSKE
;
A
#
# COMPACT_ATOMS: atom_id res chain seq x y z
N MET A 1 0.56 35.00 12.37
CA MET A 1 -0.78 34.45 12.66
C MET A 1 -0.71 33.49 13.84
N ILE A 2 -1.48 33.75 14.90
CA ILE A 2 -1.61 32.81 16.03
C ILE A 2 -2.56 31.71 15.59
N LEU A 3 -2.20 30.45 15.85
CA LEU A 3 -3.03 29.30 15.56
C LEU A 3 -3.61 28.74 16.86
N THR A 4 -4.91 28.46 16.83
CA THR A 4 -5.66 27.85 17.93
C THR A 4 -6.32 26.54 17.50
N PHE A 5 -6.51 25.64 18.47
CA PHE A 5 -7.29 24.42 18.34
C PHE A 5 -7.94 24.09 19.69
N GLY A 6 -9.27 23.94 19.72
CA GLY A 6 -10.03 23.69 20.95
C GLY A 6 -9.88 24.81 21.97
N GLY A 7 -9.83 26.07 21.52
CA GLY A 7 -9.64 27.26 22.33
C GLY A 7 -8.23 27.45 22.89
N LYS A 8 -7.27 26.59 22.54
CA LYS A 8 -5.88 26.67 23.01
C LYS A 8 -4.95 27.11 21.88
N GLN A 9 -4.00 27.99 22.20
CA GLN A 9 -2.93 28.33 21.27
C GLN A 9 -2.02 27.11 21.07
N ILE A 10 -1.83 26.71 19.82
CA ILE A 10 -0.98 25.57 19.43
C ILE A 10 0.33 25.99 18.76
N GLY A 11 0.42 27.24 18.33
CA GLY A 11 1.61 27.79 17.68
C GLY A 11 1.38 29.17 17.07
N GLN A 12 2.43 29.67 16.43
CA GLN A 12 2.39 30.88 15.63
C GLN A 12 3.19 30.65 14.35
N VAL A 13 2.63 31.05 13.22
CA VAL A 13 3.24 30.91 11.90
C VAL A 13 3.04 32.17 11.08
N ASP A 14 3.84 32.35 10.03
CA ASP A 14 3.60 33.39 9.03
C ASP A 14 2.26 33.17 8.32
N THR A 15 1.56 34.26 7.99
CA THR A 15 0.23 34.20 7.38
C THR A 15 0.29 33.65 5.95
N ASN A 16 1.29 34.04 5.16
CA ASN A 16 1.44 33.56 3.78
C ASN A 16 1.80 32.07 3.79
N PHE A 17 2.70 31.67 4.69
CA PHE A 17 3.02 30.27 4.91
C PHE A 17 1.75 29.47 5.26
N PHE A 18 0.95 29.95 6.23
CA PHE A 18 -0.27 29.25 6.63
C PHE A 18 -1.25 29.10 5.48
N GLN A 19 -1.51 30.15 4.70
CA GLN A 19 -2.41 30.06 3.54
C GLN A 19 -1.92 29.03 2.51
N HIS A 20 -0.61 28.92 2.31
CA HIS A 20 -0.01 27.94 1.40
C HIS A 20 -0.14 26.50 1.92
N ILE A 21 0.07 26.26 3.22
CA ILE A 21 -0.01 24.91 3.81
C ILE A 21 -1.41 24.51 4.30
N LYS A 22 -2.37 25.44 4.34
CA LYS A 22 -3.76 25.22 4.74
C LYS A 22 -4.41 23.99 4.10
N PRO A 23 -4.17 23.65 2.81
CA PRO A 23 -4.67 22.41 2.22
C PRO A 23 -4.29 21.13 2.96
N LEU A 24 -3.15 21.10 3.67
CA LEU A 24 -2.70 19.93 4.45
C LEU A 24 -3.63 19.62 5.63
N LEU A 25 -4.33 20.62 6.18
CA LEU A 25 -5.24 20.42 7.30
C LEU A 25 -6.27 19.34 6.98
N ASN A 26 -6.86 19.38 5.79
CA ASN A 26 -7.88 18.41 5.38
C ASN A 26 -7.31 16.99 5.37
N TYR A 27 -6.06 16.82 4.89
CA TYR A 27 -5.41 15.52 4.91
C TYR A 27 -5.15 15.05 6.36
N TRP A 28 -4.95 15.95 7.31
CA TRP A 28 -4.81 15.59 8.71
C TRP A 28 -6.14 15.43 9.45
N GLY A 29 -7.29 15.51 8.79
CA GLY A 29 -8.59 15.43 9.47
C GLY A 29 -9.00 16.71 10.20
N LEU A 30 -8.42 17.83 9.79
CA LEU A 30 -8.62 19.15 10.35
C LEU A 30 -9.17 20.10 9.27
N GLN A 31 -9.80 21.18 9.71
CA GLN A 31 -10.26 22.23 8.81
C GLN A 31 -10.00 23.60 9.45
N TRP A 32 -9.96 24.63 8.61
CA TRP A 32 -9.84 25.99 9.07
C TRP A 32 -11.21 26.66 9.08
N ASN A 33 -11.63 27.16 10.24
CA ASN A 33 -12.83 27.95 10.38
C ASN A 33 -12.51 29.43 10.19
N GLU A 34 -12.96 30.00 9.07
CA GLU A 34 -12.73 31.41 8.74
C GLU A 34 -13.42 32.38 9.71
N ASN A 35 -14.54 31.97 10.32
CA ASN A 35 -15.33 32.86 11.18
C ASN A 35 -14.65 33.05 12.54
N TYR A 36 -14.07 31.99 13.08
CA TYR A 36 -13.42 32.01 14.40
C TYR A 36 -11.89 32.13 14.31
N HIS A 37 -11.35 32.09 13.09
CA HIS A 37 -9.91 32.00 12.84
C HIS A 37 -9.26 30.89 13.69
N GLU A 38 -9.84 29.70 13.64
CA GLU A 38 -9.44 28.56 14.45
C GLU A 38 -9.35 27.29 13.61
N ILE A 39 -8.43 26.39 13.96
CA ILE A 39 -8.39 25.04 13.41
C ILE A 39 -9.39 24.18 14.18
N GLU A 40 -10.24 23.46 13.44
CA GLU A 40 -11.30 22.63 14.00
C GLU A 40 -11.23 21.19 13.48
N PRO A 41 -11.83 20.24 14.22
CA PRO A 41 -12.02 18.87 13.74
C PRO A 41 -12.88 18.82 12.47
N ALA A 42 -12.43 18.12 11.42
CA ALA A 42 -13.14 18.06 10.14
C ALA A 42 -14.13 16.88 10.01
N LEU A 43 -14.09 15.92 10.94
CA LEU A 43 -14.95 14.72 10.94
C LEU A 43 -16.02 14.73 12.04
N SER A 44 -16.23 15.88 12.69
CA SER A 44 -17.24 16.02 13.74
C SER A 44 -18.62 15.59 13.23
N GLY A 45 -19.30 14.73 14.01
CA GLY A 45 -20.60 14.17 13.67
C GLY A 45 -20.59 13.00 12.67
N GLN A 46 -19.42 12.59 12.16
CA GLN A 46 -19.30 11.39 11.34
C GLN A 46 -19.07 10.16 12.21
N CYS A 47 -19.76 9.06 11.89
CA CYS A 47 -19.69 7.80 12.62
C CYS A 47 -19.32 6.65 11.70
N TYR A 48 -18.22 5.95 12.00
CA TYR A 48 -17.75 4.81 11.23
C TYR A 48 -17.85 3.52 12.06
N MET A 49 -18.53 2.52 11.51
CA MET A 49 -18.57 1.19 12.10
C MET A 49 -17.41 0.36 11.54
N VAL A 50 -16.42 -0.01 12.36
CA VAL A 50 -15.25 -0.79 11.95
C VAL A 50 -15.31 -2.17 12.58
N SER A 51 -15.36 -3.21 11.76
CA SER A 51 -15.44 -4.61 12.19
C SER A 51 -14.26 -5.43 11.67
N GLY A 52 -13.91 -6.52 12.38
CA GLY A 52 -12.83 -7.42 12.00
C GLY A 52 -11.42 -7.00 12.44
N LEU A 53 -11.31 -5.95 13.27
CA LEU A 53 -10.08 -5.59 13.96
C LEU A 53 -10.06 -6.17 15.38
N GLU A 54 -8.86 -6.43 15.89
CA GLU A 54 -8.67 -6.68 17.32
C GLU A 54 -8.94 -5.40 18.13
N GLN A 55 -9.40 -5.54 19.37
CA GLN A 55 -9.74 -4.38 20.21
C GLN A 55 -8.55 -3.42 20.39
N SER A 56 -7.33 -3.95 20.52
CA SER A 56 -6.10 -3.13 20.63
C SER A 56 -5.85 -2.28 19.39
N ASP A 57 -6.13 -2.83 18.20
CA ASP A 57 -5.95 -2.12 16.93
C ASP A 57 -7.03 -1.05 16.78
N LEU A 58 -8.28 -1.38 17.12
CA LEU A 58 -9.38 -0.42 17.11
C LEU A 58 -9.14 0.77 18.05
N GLU A 59 -8.65 0.52 19.26
CA GLU A 59 -8.27 1.59 20.20
C GLU A 59 -7.08 2.41 19.68
N SER A 60 -6.17 1.79 18.93
CA SER A 60 -5.06 2.50 18.29
C SER A 60 -5.55 3.43 17.18
N VAL A 61 -6.50 2.98 16.34
CA VAL A 61 -7.17 3.84 15.34
C VAL A 61 -7.85 5.03 16.00
N LYS A 62 -8.63 4.81 17.08
CA LYS A 62 -9.28 5.89 17.83
C LYS A 62 -8.28 6.91 18.37
N LYS A 63 -7.13 6.47 18.88
CA LYS A 63 -6.07 7.35 19.35
C LYS A 63 -5.46 8.18 18.22
N ILE A 64 -5.19 7.56 17.06
CA ILE A 64 -4.63 8.25 15.89
C ILE A 64 -5.59 9.32 15.36
N LEU A 65 -6.91 9.09 15.42
CA LEU A 65 -7.93 10.00 14.89
C LEU A 65 -8.62 10.88 15.94
N LYS A 66 -8.13 10.88 17.19
CA LYS A 66 -8.79 11.54 18.32
C LYS A 66 -9.10 13.03 18.08
N HIS A 67 -8.21 13.75 17.40
CA HIS A 67 -8.35 15.18 17.14
C HIS A 67 -9.38 15.52 16.04
N THR A 68 -9.95 14.51 15.36
CA THR A 68 -10.87 14.72 14.25
C THR A 68 -12.34 14.72 14.68
N ASP A 69 -12.63 14.44 15.96
CA ASP A 69 -13.98 14.25 16.51
C ASP A 69 -14.83 13.20 15.77
N VAL A 70 -14.18 12.28 15.04
CA VAL A 70 -14.83 11.14 14.43
C VAL A 70 -15.27 10.12 15.49
N THR A 71 -16.49 9.60 15.35
CA THR A 71 -16.96 8.48 16.18
C THR A 71 -16.62 7.16 15.48
N ILE A 72 -15.97 6.24 16.19
CA ILE A 72 -15.59 4.92 15.67
C ILE A 72 -16.15 3.84 16.59
N GLU A 73 -16.99 2.97 16.04
CA GLU A 73 -17.70 1.93 16.77
C GLU A 73 -17.44 0.55 16.17
N GLU A 74 -17.45 -0.49 16.99
CA GLU A 74 -17.32 -1.88 16.51
C GLU A 74 -18.67 -2.48 16.10
N LYS A 75 -19.73 -2.09 16.82
CA LYS A 75 -21.08 -2.60 16.66
C LYS A 75 -22.02 -1.46 16.26
N PRO A 76 -23.07 -1.75 15.49
CA PRO A 76 -24.05 -0.73 15.11
C PRO A 76 -24.72 -0.19 16.37
N SER A 77 -24.47 1.08 16.69
CA SER A 77 -25.21 1.80 17.72
C SER A 77 -26.48 2.44 17.14
N ARG A 78 -27.22 3.18 17.97
CA ARG A 78 -28.37 3.98 17.53
C ARG A 78 -27.99 5.22 16.72
N LEU A 79 -26.70 5.52 16.56
CA LEU A 79 -26.23 6.65 15.76
C LEU A 79 -26.35 6.34 14.26
N ASN A 80 -26.67 7.36 13.48
CA ASN A 80 -26.65 7.26 12.02
C ASN A 80 -25.20 7.00 11.55
N THR A 81 -24.93 5.76 11.13
CA THR A 81 -23.62 5.35 10.64
C THR A 81 -23.34 6.00 9.28
N THR A 82 -22.24 6.72 9.17
CA THR A 82 -21.75 7.33 7.92
C THR A 82 -21.28 6.27 6.93
N ALA A 83 -20.48 5.31 7.39
CA ALA A 83 -20.09 4.14 6.61
C ALA A 83 -19.68 2.96 7.51
N SER A 84 -19.86 1.76 6.98
CA SER A 84 -19.35 0.50 7.54
C SER A 84 -18.01 0.15 6.87
N ILE A 85 -17.05 -0.29 7.67
CA ILE A 85 -15.73 -0.74 7.26
C ILE A 85 -15.55 -2.16 7.81
N SER A 86 -15.39 -3.12 6.91
CA SER A 86 -15.14 -4.52 7.25
C SER A 86 -13.69 -4.86 6.93
N VAL A 87 -12.98 -5.40 7.90
CA VAL A 87 -11.57 -5.74 7.81
C VAL A 87 -11.40 -7.25 7.84
N SER A 88 -10.57 -7.77 6.94
CA SER A 88 -10.20 -9.19 6.88
C SER A 88 -8.69 -9.34 6.69
N PHE A 89 -8.13 -10.45 7.19
CA PHE A 89 -6.72 -10.76 7.08
C PHE A 89 -6.51 -12.00 6.21
N VAL A 90 -5.67 -11.89 5.19
CA VAL A 90 -5.42 -12.95 4.21
C VAL A 90 -3.94 -13.30 4.18
N ALA A 91 -3.63 -14.60 4.24
CA ALA A 91 -2.26 -15.09 4.30
C ALA A 91 -1.48 -14.80 3.00
N ASP A 92 -2.01 -15.32 1.89
CA ASP A 92 -1.34 -15.34 0.58
C ASP A 92 -1.92 -14.28 -0.37
N GLN A 93 -1.95 -13.03 0.09
CA GLN A 93 -2.46 -11.90 -0.70
C GLN A 93 -1.36 -11.30 -1.60
N PRO A 94 -1.60 -11.05 -2.91
CA PRO A 94 -0.58 -10.55 -3.84
C PRO A 94 -0.12 -9.12 -3.57
N VAL A 95 -0.94 -8.31 -2.90
CA VAL A 95 -0.63 -6.92 -2.49
C VAL A 95 -0.98 -6.69 -1.02
N PRO A 96 -0.46 -5.65 -0.37
CA PRO A 96 -0.76 -5.35 1.04
C PRO A 96 -2.24 -5.11 1.35
N ILE A 97 -2.97 -4.41 0.47
CA ILE A 97 -4.38 -4.07 0.68
C ILE A 97 -5.18 -4.35 -0.59
N ILE A 98 -6.30 -5.06 -0.46
CA ILE A 98 -7.32 -5.23 -1.50
C ILE A 98 -8.62 -4.61 -1.02
N VAL A 99 -9.25 -3.80 -1.87
CA VAL A 99 -10.59 -3.26 -1.61
C VAL A 99 -11.58 -3.98 -2.52
N GLN A 100 -12.60 -4.60 -1.94
CA GLN A 100 -13.72 -5.15 -2.69
C GLN A 100 -14.81 -4.08 -2.82
N THR A 101 -15.15 -3.72 -4.05
CA THR A 101 -16.23 -2.76 -4.32
C THR A 101 -17.58 -3.47 -4.45
N GLU A 102 -18.67 -2.72 -4.31
CA GLU A 102 -20.06 -3.22 -4.43
C GLU A 102 -20.35 -3.97 -5.75
N ASN A 103 -19.64 -3.64 -6.83
CA ASN A 103 -19.75 -4.32 -8.13
C ASN A 103 -18.74 -5.46 -8.32
N SER A 104 -18.20 -6.01 -7.23
CA SER A 104 -17.23 -7.11 -7.21
C SER A 104 -15.92 -6.83 -7.97
N LYS A 105 -15.57 -5.55 -8.20
CA LYS A 105 -14.25 -5.19 -8.71
C LYS A 105 -13.28 -5.10 -7.54
N LEU A 106 -12.07 -5.58 -7.76
CA LEU A 106 -11.00 -5.52 -6.77
C LEU A 106 -10.07 -4.34 -7.10
N LEU A 107 -9.81 -3.50 -6.11
CA LEU A 107 -8.78 -2.48 -6.16
C LEU A 107 -7.57 -2.98 -5.38
N TYR A 108 -6.41 -2.96 -6.01
CA TYR A 108 -5.15 -3.40 -5.41
C TYR A 108 -4.35 -2.16 -4.99
N ILE A 109 -4.00 -2.06 -3.71
CA ILE A 109 -3.27 -0.92 -3.16
C ILE A 109 -1.96 -1.41 -2.54
N THR A 110 -0.86 -0.80 -2.97
CA THR A 110 0.48 -0.98 -2.40
C THR A 110 0.90 0.35 -1.76
N PRO A 111 0.97 0.43 -0.42
CA PRO A 111 1.44 1.62 0.26
C PRO A 111 2.88 1.98 -0.16
N ALA A 112 3.15 3.28 -0.29
CA ALA A 112 4.46 3.77 -0.71
C ALA A 112 5.48 3.62 0.43
N GLU A 113 6.53 2.83 0.20
CA GLU A 113 7.64 2.63 1.16
C GLU A 113 8.73 3.72 1.01
N ASN A 114 9.05 4.08 -0.24
CA ASN A 114 10.07 5.06 -0.62
C ASN A 114 9.44 6.16 -1.49
N SER A 115 9.58 7.41 -1.09
CA SER A 115 8.97 8.58 -1.70
C SER A 115 10.00 9.69 -1.72
N GLU A 116 10.99 9.50 -2.57
CA GLU A 116 11.70 10.63 -3.11
C GLU A 116 10.69 11.36 -4.03
N ASN A 117 10.26 12.54 -3.58
CA ASN A 117 9.83 13.66 -4.42
C ASN A 117 8.35 13.97 -4.68
N ALA A 118 7.41 13.57 -3.81
CA ALA A 118 6.16 14.34 -3.70
C ALA A 118 5.49 14.19 -2.34
N VAL A 119 5.08 15.30 -1.72
CA VAL A 119 4.25 15.31 -0.49
C VAL A 119 3.00 14.44 -0.69
N GLN A 120 2.41 14.48 -1.89
CA GLN A 120 1.27 13.65 -2.26
C GLN A 120 1.51 12.13 -2.12
N ASN A 121 2.75 11.67 -2.31
CA ASN A 121 3.10 10.25 -2.21
C ASN A 121 3.45 9.85 -0.78
N ILE A 122 3.87 10.81 0.04
CA ILE A 122 4.20 10.61 1.46
C ILE A 122 2.92 10.58 2.28
N ILE A 123 2.03 11.56 2.04
CA ILE A 123 0.82 11.71 2.82
C ILE A 123 -0.05 10.47 2.63
N HIS A 124 -0.48 9.89 3.74
CA HIS A 124 -1.27 8.66 3.77
C HIS A 124 -0.60 7.46 3.06
N LYS A 125 0.73 7.48 2.85
CA LYS A 125 1.49 6.44 2.14
C LYS A 125 0.89 6.07 0.78
N SER A 126 0.32 7.05 0.06
CA SER A 126 -0.38 6.84 -1.22
C SER A 126 -1.54 5.82 -1.15
N ILE A 127 -2.10 5.56 0.04
CA ILE A 127 -3.30 4.75 0.20
C ILE A 127 -4.51 5.61 -0.21
N LEU A 128 -5.10 5.27 -1.36
CA LEU A 128 -6.18 6.04 -1.96
C LEU A 128 -7.46 5.20 -2.06
N CYS A 129 -8.52 5.67 -1.39
CA CYS A 129 -9.87 5.14 -1.52
C CYS A 129 -10.82 6.29 -1.89
N LYS A 130 -10.96 6.56 -3.19
CA LYS A 130 -11.74 7.72 -3.70
C LYS A 130 -13.24 7.43 -3.88
N ARG A 131 -13.66 6.17 -3.69
CA ARG A 131 -15.04 5.78 -4.00
C ARG A 131 -15.94 6.03 -2.81
N LYS A 132 -17.08 6.68 -3.03
CA LYS A 132 -18.14 6.79 -2.04
C LYS A 132 -18.95 5.50 -2.01
N SER A 133 -19.06 4.91 -0.83
CA SER A 133 -19.94 3.79 -0.52
C SER A 133 -20.31 3.89 0.95
N ASN A 134 -21.44 3.28 1.32
CA ASN A 134 -21.82 3.13 2.72
C ASN A 134 -21.17 1.89 3.35
N HIS A 135 -20.50 1.04 2.55
CA HIS A 135 -19.83 -0.16 3.02
C HIS A 135 -18.51 -0.40 2.26
N TYR A 136 -17.42 -0.52 3.01
CA TYR A 136 -16.09 -0.81 2.50
C TYR A 136 -15.61 -2.14 3.05
N SER A 137 -15.18 -3.04 2.15
CA SER A 137 -14.52 -4.29 2.54
C SER A 137 -13.05 -4.21 2.16
N PHE A 138 -12.19 -4.26 3.18
CA PHE A 138 -10.74 -4.24 3.05
C PHE A 138 -10.16 -5.60 3.47
N SER A 139 -9.36 -6.19 2.59
CA SER A 139 -8.55 -7.36 2.88
C SER A 139 -7.09 -6.95 2.98
N PHE A 140 -6.49 -7.20 4.12
CA PHE A 140 -5.10 -6.90 4.40
C PHE A 140 -4.27 -8.17 4.41
N ARG A 141 -3.05 -8.08 3.89
CA ARG A 141 -2.07 -9.14 4.04
C ARG A 141 -1.69 -9.30 5.51
N TRP A 142 -1.76 -10.52 6.04
CA TRP A 142 -1.54 -10.78 7.47
C TRP A 142 -0.18 -10.29 8.01
N ARG A 143 0.87 -10.32 7.18
CA ARG A 143 2.24 -9.91 7.55
C ARG A 143 2.33 -8.43 7.90
N GLU A 144 1.38 -7.63 7.40
CA GLU A 144 1.35 -6.18 7.58
C GLU A 144 0.54 -5.76 8.81
N LYS A 145 0.21 -6.71 9.71
CA LYS A 145 -0.67 -6.47 10.87
C LYS A 145 -0.26 -5.25 11.71
N GLU A 146 1.04 -4.99 11.82
CA GLU A 146 1.58 -3.85 12.57
C GLU A 146 1.18 -2.47 12.00
N TYR A 147 0.89 -2.37 10.69
CA TYR A 147 0.54 -1.11 10.03
C TYR A 147 -0.96 -0.83 9.94
N ILE A 148 -1.79 -1.79 10.35
CA ILE A 148 -3.24 -1.76 10.13
C ILE A 148 -3.90 -0.56 10.81
N PRO A 149 -3.59 -0.21 12.09
CA PRO A 149 -4.19 0.95 12.71
C PRO A 149 -3.89 2.25 11.94
N GLU A 150 -2.67 2.40 11.44
CA GLU A 150 -2.28 3.54 10.62
C GLU A 150 -3.06 3.57 9.30
N TRP A 151 -3.09 2.46 8.56
CA TRP A 151 -3.72 2.40 7.25
C TRP A 151 -5.23 2.59 7.32
N ILE A 152 -5.90 2.01 8.32
CA ILE A 152 -7.33 2.24 8.57
C ILE A 152 -7.59 3.72 8.90
N SER A 153 -6.70 4.35 9.68
CA SER A 153 -6.83 5.78 10.00
C SER A 153 -6.79 6.64 8.74
N TYR A 154 -5.86 6.36 7.83
CA TYR A 154 -5.79 7.04 6.53
C TYR A 154 -7.01 6.77 5.66
N LEU A 155 -7.53 5.54 5.64
CA LEU A 155 -8.73 5.20 4.88
C LEU A 155 -9.95 5.97 5.40
N ILE A 156 -10.13 6.09 6.73
CA ILE A 156 -11.22 6.87 7.32
C ILE A 156 -11.12 8.34 6.90
N LEU A 157 -9.93 8.95 7.00
CA LEU A 157 -9.68 10.32 6.54
C LEU A 157 -10.02 10.49 5.05
N GLN A 158 -9.59 9.55 4.21
CA GLN A 158 -9.88 9.56 2.76
C GLN A 158 -11.37 9.45 2.47
N ILE A 159 -12.08 8.54 3.15
CA ILE A 159 -13.51 8.33 2.94
C ILE A 159 -14.30 9.57 3.34
N GLY A 160 -14.05 10.11 4.54
CA GLY A 160 -14.79 11.25 5.09
C GLY A 160 -14.52 12.57 4.39
N LEU A 161 -13.27 12.80 3.96
CA LEU A 161 -12.80 14.10 3.48
C LEU A 161 -12.41 14.13 2.00
N SER A 162 -12.63 13.05 1.24
CA SER A 162 -12.30 12.95 -0.20
C SER A 162 -12.69 14.17 -1.04
N LYS A 163 -13.83 14.81 -0.75
CA LYS A 163 -14.32 16.00 -1.48
C LYS A 163 -13.58 17.30 -1.14
N THR A 164 -12.86 17.33 -0.02
CA THR A 164 -12.16 18.52 0.51
C THR A 164 -10.68 18.53 0.14
N PHE A 165 -10.15 17.42 -0.39
CA PHE A 165 -8.73 17.32 -0.72
C PHE A 165 -8.39 18.14 -1.96
N SER A 166 -7.52 19.11 -1.75
CA SER A 166 -6.88 19.88 -2.81
C SER A 166 -5.54 19.27 -3.19
N SER A 167 -5.04 19.61 -4.38
CA SER A 167 -3.71 19.21 -4.84
C SER A 167 -2.62 19.74 -3.90
N LEU A 168 -1.64 18.89 -3.57
CA LEU A 168 -0.46 19.26 -2.78
C LEU A 168 0.79 19.49 -3.64
N ALA A 169 0.62 19.65 -4.96
CA ALA A 169 1.73 19.73 -5.91
C ALA A 169 2.66 20.94 -5.68
N SER A 170 2.14 22.03 -5.10
CA SER A 170 2.91 23.24 -4.80
C SER A 170 3.63 23.20 -3.45
N ILE A 171 3.37 22.20 -2.62
CA ILE A 171 3.95 22.10 -1.27
C ILE A 171 5.23 21.27 -1.35
N SER A 172 6.34 21.89 -0.98
CA SER A 172 7.63 21.22 -0.86
C SER A 172 7.67 20.29 0.36
N PHE A 173 8.59 19.32 0.34
CA PHE A 173 8.76 18.42 1.48
C PHE A 173 9.17 19.17 2.77
N GLY A 174 9.99 20.22 2.66
CA GLY A 174 10.39 21.03 3.82
C GLY A 174 9.23 21.80 4.44
N GLU A 175 8.34 22.35 3.61
CA GLU A 175 7.11 23.02 4.08
C GLU A 175 6.16 22.01 4.75
N PHE A 176 6.03 20.82 4.16
CA PHE A 176 5.27 19.72 4.76
C PHE A 176 5.82 19.34 6.15
N GLN A 177 7.13 19.09 6.27
CA GLN A 177 7.77 18.79 7.57
C GLN A 177 7.58 19.93 8.58
N THR A 178 7.69 21.18 8.13
CA THR A 178 7.45 22.37 8.96
C THR A 178 6.01 22.39 9.48
N GLY A 179 5.02 22.16 8.60
CA GLY A 179 3.61 22.07 8.98
C GLY A 179 3.35 20.94 9.98
N VAL A 180 3.93 19.76 9.75
CA VAL A 180 3.80 18.63 10.69
C VAL A 180 4.38 18.99 12.06
N ASN A 181 5.57 19.56 12.13
CA ASN A 181 6.24 19.86 13.40
C ASN A 181 5.63 21.04 14.15
N HIS A 182 5.18 22.09 13.46
CA HIS A 182 4.66 23.30 14.11
C HIS A 182 3.15 23.29 14.36
N ILE A 183 2.39 22.48 13.62
CA ILE A 183 0.92 22.44 13.73
C ILE A 183 0.47 21.06 14.18
N LEU A 184 0.70 20.03 13.36
CA LEU A 184 0.12 18.71 13.59
C LEU A 184 0.62 18.09 14.89
N ARG A 185 1.93 18.20 15.18
CA ARG A 185 2.55 17.63 16.38
C ARG A 185 1.98 18.24 17.67
N SER A 186 1.57 19.52 17.66
CA SER A 186 0.92 20.17 18.79
C SER A 186 -0.52 19.67 19.02
N ILE A 187 -1.23 19.31 17.94
CA ILE A 187 -2.62 18.83 17.98
C ILE A 187 -2.68 17.33 18.26
N ASN A 188 -1.91 16.54 17.51
CA ASN A 188 -1.84 15.09 17.61
C ASN A 188 -0.40 14.60 17.31
N PRO A 189 0.41 14.38 18.36
CA PRO A 189 1.76 13.85 18.22
C PRO A 189 1.83 12.48 17.54
N LEU A 190 0.84 11.59 17.79
CA LEU A 190 0.84 10.23 17.24
C LEU A 190 0.71 10.25 15.71
N LEU A 191 -0.25 11.03 15.19
CA LEU A 191 -0.40 11.17 13.75
C LEU A 191 0.81 11.88 13.12
N ALA A 192 1.37 12.90 13.81
CA ALA A 192 2.57 13.59 13.34
C ALA A 192 3.78 12.66 13.18
N ASP A 193 4.00 11.76 14.13
CA ASP A 193 5.12 10.81 14.07
C ASP A 193 4.97 9.83 12.90
N LEU A 194 3.74 9.40 12.57
CA LEU A 194 3.46 8.58 11.39
C LEU A 194 3.76 9.31 10.07
N GLN A 195 3.60 10.63 10.03
CA GLN A 195 3.96 11.46 8.86
C GLN A 195 5.48 11.67 8.70
N CYS A 196 6.25 11.56 9.80
CA CYS A 196 7.68 11.89 9.85
C CYS A 196 8.63 10.67 9.92
N GLU A 197 8.10 9.43 9.86
CA GLU A 197 8.80 8.18 10.25
C GLU A 197 10.12 7.84 9.52
N ARG A 198 10.58 8.65 8.56
CA ARG A 198 11.82 8.42 7.80
C ARG A 198 13.11 8.88 8.46
N GLU A 199 13.09 9.85 9.39
CA GLU A 199 14.36 10.31 9.99
C GLU A 199 14.80 9.45 11.18
N THR A 200 13.88 8.90 11.96
CA THR A 200 14.22 8.08 13.14
C THR A 200 14.67 6.66 12.80
N LYS A 201 14.18 6.05 11.70
CA LYS A 201 14.58 4.68 11.31
C LYS A 201 15.89 4.64 10.51
N LYS A 202 16.28 5.72 9.82
CA LYS A 202 17.59 5.79 9.12
C LYS A 202 18.77 5.94 10.09
N MET A 203 18.55 6.47 11.31
CA MET A 203 19.59 6.53 12.35
C MET A 203 19.65 5.30 13.27
N LYS A 204 18.71 4.35 13.17
CA LYS A 204 18.62 3.20 14.10
C LYS A 204 18.65 1.81 13.47
N LYS A 205 18.82 1.66 12.15
CA LYS A 205 19.10 0.33 11.58
C LYS A 205 20.60 0.07 11.52
N GLU A 206 21.14 -0.47 12.61
CA GLU A 206 22.21 -1.46 12.47
C GLU A 206 21.69 -2.58 11.57
N LYS A 207 22.49 -2.99 10.59
CA LYS A 207 22.22 -4.16 9.76
C LYS A 207 22.28 -5.41 10.64
N THR A 208 21.17 -5.79 11.23
CA THR A 208 20.95 -7.17 11.68
C THR A 208 20.21 -7.93 10.58
N GLU A 209 20.88 -8.92 10.01
CA GLU A 209 20.26 -9.92 9.13
C GLU A 209 19.09 -10.59 9.85
N PRO A 210 17.99 -10.92 9.14
CA PRO A 210 16.87 -11.60 9.76
C PRO A 210 17.22 -13.09 9.97
N GLU A 211 17.36 -13.51 11.23
CA GLU A 211 17.19 -14.93 11.59
C GLU A 211 15.74 -15.33 11.32
N LEU A 212 15.52 -16.16 10.31
CA LEU A 212 14.27 -16.88 10.13
C LEU A 212 14.05 -17.83 11.31
N ARG A 213 13.18 -17.46 12.24
CA ARG A 213 12.55 -18.42 13.15
C ARG A 213 11.09 -18.63 12.74
N VAL A 214 10.84 -19.76 12.10
CA VAL A 214 9.49 -20.27 11.87
C VAL A 214 8.95 -20.79 13.21
N PRO A 215 7.68 -20.55 13.58
CA PRO A 215 7.11 -21.11 14.81
C PRO A 215 6.99 -22.63 14.72
N ASP A 216 7.65 -23.36 15.61
CA ASP A 216 7.51 -24.80 15.78
C ASP A 216 6.10 -25.12 16.30
N THR A 217 5.21 -25.55 15.42
CA THR A 217 4.04 -26.33 15.81
C THR A 217 3.77 -27.41 14.77
N PHE A 218 3.71 -28.66 15.27
CA PHE A 218 3.40 -29.92 14.58
C PHE A 218 4.54 -30.56 13.76
N ILE A 219 5.26 -31.52 14.35
CA ILE A 219 5.20 -32.96 14.03
C ILE A 219 6.19 -33.73 14.95
N THR A 220 5.75 -34.88 15.43
CA THR A 220 6.39 -35.85 16.34
C THR A 220 7.75 -36.38 15.86
N PRO A 221 8.68 -36.74 16.77
CA PRO A 221 10.02 -37.18 16.39
C PRO A 221 10.07 -38.70 16.26
N HIS A 222 10.12 -39.26 15.05
CA HIS A 222 10.75 -40.56 14.80
C HIS A 222 10.89 -40.79 13.29
N GLN A 223 12.12 -40.66 12.77
CA GLN A 223 12.86 -41.70 12.04
C GLN A 223 14.08 -41.07 11.36
N LEU A 224 15.24 -41.40 11.91
CA LEU A 224 16.56 -41.02 11.42
C LEU A 224 16.90 -41.85 10.17
N ILE A 225 17.18 -41.17 9.05
CA ILE A 225 17.93 -41.75 7.92
C ILE A 225 19.27 -41.00 7.87
N PRO A 226 20.44 -41.68 7.99
CA PRO A 226 21.73 -41.00 7.96
C PRO A 226 22.09 -40.63 6.52
N VAL A 227 22.17 -39.33 6.21
CA VAL A 227 22.78 -38.84 4.97
C VAL A 227 24.30 -38.86 5.15
N ARG A 228 24.94 -39.82 4.47
CA ARG A 228 26.40 -39.97 4.41
C ARG A 228 26.98 -38.89 3.50
N SER A 229 27.92 -38.13 4.06
CA SER A 229 28.78 -37.17 3.38
C SER A 229 29.76 -37.83 2.42
N SER A 230 29.85 -37.33 1.18
CA SER A 230 31.12 -37.17 0.43
C SER A 230 30.87 -36.53 -0.95
N PRO A 231 31.62 -35.47 -1.33
CA PRO A 231 31.55 -34.89 -2.67
C PRO A 231 32.35 -35.74 -3.67
N ALA A 232 31.74 -36.13 -4.78
CA ALA A 232 32.42 -36.82 -5.86
C ALA A 232 33.18 -35.82 -6.75
N THR A 233 34.50 -35.82 -6.63
CA THR A 233 35.44 -35.34 -7.66
C THR A 233 35.22 -36.11 -8.97
N VAL A 234 34.82 -35.41 -10.03
CA VAL A 234 34.85 -35.95 -11.40
C VAL A 234 36.00 -35.30 -12.18
N SER A 235 37.07 -36.09 -12.21
CA SER A 235 38.00 -36.32 -13.31
C SER A 235 37.87 -35.48 -14.59
N ARG A 236 39.01 -34.84 -14.87
CA ARG A 236 39.43 -34.08 -16.05
C ARG A 236 39.50 -34.99 -17.29
N ASN A 237 38.50 -34.92 -18.18
CA ASN A 237 38.65 -35.48 -19.52
C ASN A 237 39.49 -34.51 -20.38
N LYS A 238 40.74 -34.90 -20.61
CA LYS A 238 41.56 -34.43 -21.71
C LYS A 238 40.97 -35.02 -23.00
N ASN A 239 40.58 -34.15 -23.93
CA ASN A 239 40.60 -34.32 -25.40
C ASN A 239 39.46 -33.49 -26.01
N LEU A 240 39.75 -32.23 -26.36
CA LEU A 240 39.24 -31.54 -27.55
C LEU A 240 40.01 -30.21 -27.68
N HIS A 241 41.23 -30.29 -28.19
CA HIS A 241 41.97 -29.14 -28.71
C HIS A 241 42.07 -29.36 -30.21
N ASN A 242 41.25 -28.62 -30.96
CA ASN A 242 41.48 -28.19 -32.34
C ASN A 242 40.37 -27.21 -32.71
N GLY A 243 40.47 -26.00 -32.17
CA GLY A 243 39.71 -24.83 -32.61
C GLY A 243 40.63 -23.61 -32.47
N PRO A 244 40.72 -22.72 -33.46
CA PRO A 244 41.64 -21.59 -33.40
C PRO A 244 41.20 -20.61 -32.30
N ALA A 245 42.18 -20.04 -31.60
CA ALA A 245 41.98 -19.04 -30.56
C ALA A 245 41.20 -17.82 -31.11
N ILE A 246 40.09 -17.47 -30.45
CA ILE A 246 39.28 -16.30 -30.77
C ILE A 246 40.09 -15.07 -30.35
N ASN A 247 40.61 -14.32 -31.33
CA ASN A 247 41.35 -13.09 -31.12
C ASN A 247 40.38 -11.89 -31.25
N PRO A 248 40.10 -11.13 -30.18
CA PRO A 248 38.98 -10.18 -30.14
C PRO A 248 39.20 -8.87 -30.93
N PHE A 249 40.30 -8.73 -31.67
CA PHE A 249 40.64 -7.50 -32.40
C PHE A 249 40.67 -7.63 -33.94
N LYS A 250 40.11 -8.70 -34.52
CA LYS A 250 39.92 -8.77 -35.98
C LYS A 250 38.47 -8.48 -36.37
N LYS A 251 38.26 -7.39 -37.10
CA LYS A 251 36.99 -7.05 -37.77
C LYS A 251 36.67 -8.11 -38.83
N VAL A 252 35.61 -8.89 -38.61
CA VAL A 252 34.99 -9.72 -39.64
C VAL A 252 33.91 -8.87 -40.31
N GLN A 253 34.11 -8.54 -41.59
CA GLN A 253 33.05 -7.99 -42.44
C GLN A 253 32.02 -9.10 -42.66
N THR A 254 30.88 -8.98 -41.99
CA THR A 254 29.70 -9.79 -42.28
C THR A 254 28.65 -8.83 -42.81
N THR A 255 28.14 -9.13 -44.00
CA THR A 255 27.11 -8.38 -44.70
C THR A 255 25.86 -8.23 -43.82
N GLU A 256 25.49 -6.98 -43.55
CA GLU A 256 24.28 -6.63 -42.81
C GLU A 256 23.04 -7.10 -43.57
N SER A 257 22.27 -8.02 -42.99
CA SER A 257 20.88 -8.21 -43.37
C SER A 257 19.99 -7.55 -42.31
N THR A 258 19.44 -6.40 -42.65
CA THR A 258 18.42 -5.68 -41.87
C THR A 258 17.24 -6.60 -41.60
N ILE A 259 16.94 -6.89 -40.33
CA ILE A 259 15.76 -7.64 -39.92
C ILE A 259 14.54 -6.74 -40.12
N ASN A 260 13.76 -7.00 -41.18
CA ASN A 260 12.51 -6.30 -41.44
C ASN A 260 11.33 -7.13 -40.86
N PRO A 261 10.63 -6.64 -39.81
CA PRO A 261 9.66 -7.44 -39.07
C PRO A 261 8.34 -7.74 -39.81
N PHE A 262 8.15 -7.24 -41.04
CA PHE A 262 6.90 -7.41 -41.80
C PHE A 262 6.99 -8.30 -43.05
N LYS A 263 8.10 -9.02 -43.26
CA LYS A 263 8.18 -10.00 -44.37
C LYS A 263 7.80 -11.41 -43.89
N GLN A 264 6.55 -11.79 -44.13
CA GLN A 264 6.08 -13.18 -44.00
C GLN A 264 6.81 -14.07 -45.01
N LYS A 265 7.55 -15.07 -44.52
CA LYS A 265 8.01 -16.20 -45.35
C LYS A 265 6.86 -17.19 -45.49
N GLN A 266 6.39 -17.38 -46.72
CA GLN A 266 5.46 -18.45 -47.07
C GLN A 266 6.16 -19.81 -46.91
N GLY A 267 5.48 -20.76 -46.27
CA GLY A 267 5.82 -22.18 -46.33
C GLY A 267 6.20 -22.83 -45.01
N LYS A 268 5.20 -23.17 -44.19
CA LYS A 268 4.97 -24.48 -43.56
C LYS A 268 3.76 -24.37 -42.63
N THR A 269 2.77 -25.23 -42.86
CA THR A 269 1.51 -25.33 -42.14
C THR A 269 1.74 -25.62 -40.65
N SER A 270 1.58 -24.60 -39.82
CA SER A 270 1.46 -24.75 -38.37
C SER A 270 0.01 -25.12 -38.06
N THR A 271 -0.21 -26.29 -37.47
CA THR A 271 -1.50 -26.67 -36.89
C THR A 271 -1.85 -25.70 -35.78
N ALA A 272 -2.87 -24.87 -36.01
CA ALA A 272 -3.41 -23.98 -35.01
C ALA A 272 -4.00 -24.81 -33.85
N ILE A 273 -3.45 -24.64 -32.66
CA ILE A 273 -4.08 -25.11 -31.42
C ILE A 273 -5.22 -24.12 -31.14
N ASN A 274 -6.46 -24.57 -31.33
CA ASN A 274 -7.64 -23.79 -31.00
C ASN A 274 -8.05 -24.16 -29.55
N PRO A 275 -7.90 -23.28 -28.55
CA PRO A 275 -8.12 -23.63 -27.14
C PRO A 275 -9.60 -23.68 -26.73
N PHE A 276 -10.53 -23.44 -27.66
CA PHE A 276 -11.97 -23.56 -27.43
C PHE A 276 -12.58 -24.46 -28.50
N GLN A 277 -12.79 -25.74 -28.18
CA GLN A 277 -13.67 -26.59 -28.95
C GLN A 277 -15.13 -26.23 -28.61
N PRO A 278 -16.02 -26.01 -29.59
CA PRO A 278 -17.44 -25.99 -29.31
C PRO A 278 -17.87 -27.41 -28.94
N ASN A 279 -18.46 -27.56 -27.76
CA ASN A 279 -19.09 -28.81 -27.33
C ASN A 279 -20.12 -29.24 -28.38
N THR A 280 -19.84 -30.33 -29.09
CA THR A 280 -20.83 -31.09 -29.83
C THR A 280 -21.77 -31.75 -28.82
N TYR A 281 -22.88 -31.09 -28.53
CA TYR A 281 -24.02 -31.77 -27.93
C TYR A 281 -24.54 -32.80 -28.93
N THR A 282 -24.33 -34.06 -28.62
CA THR A 282 -25.06 -35.18 -29.21
C THR A 282 -26.56 -35.00 -28.96
N THR A 283 -27.31 -34.67 -30.00
CA THR A 283 -28.76 -34.85 -30.05
C THR A 283 -29.05 -36.34 -30.06
N ARG A 284 -29.51 -36.87 -28.93
CA ARG A 284 -30.10 -38.20 -28.85
C ARG A 284 -31.51 -38.10 -29.41
N GLY A 285 -31.75 -38.73 -30.55
CA GLY A 285 -33.07 -38.81 -31.17
C GLY A 285 -34.08 -39.44 -30.23
N SER A 286 -35.15 -38.71 -29.95
CA SER A 286 -36.43 -39.27 -29.50
C SER A 286 -37.15 -39.79 -30.73
N LYS A 287 -37.36 -41.11 -30.76
CA LYS A 287 -38.39 -41.74 -31.60
C LYS A 287 -39.74 -41.44 -30.97
N GLU A 288 -40.63 -40.85 -31.77
CA GLU A 288 -42.05 -41.21 -31.84
C GLU A 288 -42.36 -41.47 -33.32
#